data_AF-A0A138A417-F1
#
_entry.id   AF-A0A138A417-F1
#
_cell.length_a   1.000
_cell.length_b   1.000
_cell.length_c   1.000
_cell.angle_alpha   90.00
_cell.angle_beta   90.00
_cell.angle_gamma   90.00
#
_symmetry.space_group_name_H-M   'P 1'
#
loop_
_entity.id
_entity.type
_entity.pdbx_description
1 polymer ?
#
loop_
_entity_poly.entity_id
_entity_poly.type
_entity_poly.pdbx_seq_one_letter_code
_entity_poly.pdbx_strand_id
1 'polypeptide(L)'
;MNRRYLYEATGFGPDVIDLWGRLGPRRLTHPFLTHPWLPAVMKAVDTRGHILDGEALSSRKGGHRWNSRRPRKTTFPREWSDDDVMDACARVVLDPSHIRAYERSGDVAYLREVSGVIIMVTIRAGGAFDRAFPISGNGVMRNSPSDTSPSRAPVSFDRGRLAEFTPIGEVPESDWRR
;
A
#
# COMPACT_ATOMS: atom_id res chain seq x y z
N MET A 1 -12.58 -32.67 -35.94
CA MET A 1 -12.12 -33.34 -34.71
C MET A 1 -12.10 -32.29 -33.59
N ASN A 2 -12.93 -32.50 -32.57
CA ASN A 2 -13.23 -31.59 -31.45
C ASN A 2 -12.31 -31.80 -30.24
N ARG A 3 -11.91 -30.70 -29.57
CA ARG A 3 -11.75 -30.54 -28.09
C ARG A 3 -11.85 -29.02 -27.80
N ARG A 4 -12.98 -28.44 -27.34
CA ARG A 4 -13.55 -28.37 -25.98
C ARG A 4 -12.51 -28.09 -24.89
N TYR A 5 -12.48 -26.84 -24.38
CA TYR A 5 -12.46 -26.52 -22.94
C TYR A 5 -13.22 -25.21 -22.71
N LEU A 6 -14.20 -25.30 -21.81
CA LEU A 6 -15.10 -24.24 -21.35
C LEU A 6 -14.39 -23.25 -20.44
N TYR A 7 -14.70 -21.96 -20.60
CA TYR A 7 -14.54 -20.93 -19.58
C TYR A 7 -15.94 -20.58 -19.07
N GLU A 8 -16.29 -21.07 -17.88
CA GLU A 8 -17.39 -20.55 -17.07
C GLU A 8 -16.97 -20.56 -15.59
N ALA A 9 -16.80 -19.36 -15.04
CA ALA A 9 -17.05 -19.03 -13.63
C ALA A 9 -17.02 -17.51 -13.50
N THR A 10 -17.92 -16.83 -14.21
CA THR A 10 -18.34 -15.47 -13.89
C THR A 10 -19.19 -15.56 -12.61
N GLY A 11 -18.60 -15.19 -11.48
CA GLY A 11 -19.27 -15.19 -10.18
C GLY A 11 -19.21 -13.82 -9.53
N PHE A 12 -19.76 -12.79 -10.17
CA PHE A 12 -20.25 -11.58 -9.49
C PHE A 12 -21.52 -11.13 -10.21
N GLY A 13 -22.65 -11.31 -9.53
CA GLY A 13 -23.98 -11.00 -10.05
C GLY A 13 -24.24 -9.50 -10.18
N PRO A 14 -25.25 -9.11 -10.97
CA PRO A 14 -25.57 -7.73 -11.28
C PRO A 14 -26.49 -7.12 -10.20
N ASP A 15 -25.97 -6.82 -9.01
CA ASP A 15 -26.74 -6.07 -8.00
C ASP A 15 -25.80 -5.35 -7.00
N VAL A 16 -25.13 -4.28 -7.44
CA VAL A 16 -24.75 -3.17 -6.56
C VAL A 16 -24.72 -1.87 -7.39
N ILE A 17 -25.90 -1.41 -7.82
CA ILE A 17 -26.10 -0.07 -8.36
C ILE A 17 -26.39 0.89 -7.19
N ASP A 18 -25.71 2.05 -7.25
CA ASP A 18 -25.96 3.32 -6.55
C ASP A 18 -25.86 3.39 -5.02
N LEU A 19 -24.69 3.84 -4.55
CA LEU A 19 -24.63 4.93 -3.57
C LEU A 19 -23.30 5.72 -3.61
N TRP A 20 -22.89 6.27 -4.76
CA TRP A 20 -21.74 7.20 -4.83
C TRP A 20 -21.98 8.37 -5.80
N GLY A 21 -23.11 9.04 -5.68
CA GLY A 21 -23.32 10.35 -6.31
C GLY A 21 -22.71 11.46 -5.45
N ARG A 22 -21.42 11.81 -5.65
CA ARG A 22 -20.88 13.19 -5.47
C ARG A 22 -19.36 13.41 -5.64
N LEU A 23 -18.59 12.51 -6.26
CA LEU A 23 -17.23 12.86 -6.72
C LEU A 23 -16.99 12.17 -8.07
N GLY A 24 -16.99 12.94 -9.16
CA GLY A 24 -16.75 12.43 -10.51
C GLY A 24 -15.38 11.76 -10.67
N PRO A 25 -15.12 11.09 -11.81
CA PRO A 25 -13.91 10.32 -12.03
C PRO A 25 -12.70 11.26 -12.07
N ARG A 26 -12.00 11.42 -10.94
CA ARG A 26 -10.68 12.03 -10.93
C ARG A 26 -9.74 11.07 -11.66
N ARG A 27 -9.42 11.41 -12.90
CA ARG A 27 -8.39 10.77 -13.74
C ARG A 27 -7.17 10.47 -12.87
N LEU A 28 -6.77 9.20 -12.85
CA LEU A 28 -5.46 8.75 -12.37
C LEU A 28 -4.38 9.23 -13.36
N THR A 29 -4.12 10.53 -13.44
CA THR A 29 -3.02 11.10 -14.24
C THR A 29 -1.85 11.42 -13.33
N HIS A 30 -1.10 10.39 -12.92
CA HIS A 30 0.23 10.56 -12.36
C HIS A 30 1.24 9.72 -13.13
N PRO A 31 2.44 10.26 -13.45
CA PRO A 31 3.40 9.63 -14.36
C PRO A 31 3.87 8.24 -13.88
N PHE A 32 3.83 7.97 -12.57
CA PHE A 32 4.19 6.67 -12.00
C PHE A 32 3.05 5.64 -12.08
N LEU A 33 1.79 6.06 -11.94
CA LEU A 33 0.62 5.18 -12.04
C LEU A 33 0.39 4.66 -13.47
N THR A 34 0.98 5.33 -14.47
CA THR A 34 0.99 4.89 -15.86
C THR A 34 2.17 4.00 -16.24
N HIS A 35 3.13 3.76 -15.33
CA HIS A 35 4.36 3.04 -15.64
C HIS A 35 4.08 1.55 -15.96
N PRO A 36 4.65 0.97 -17.05
CA PRO A 36 4.33 -0.39 -17.48
C PRO A 36 4.66 -1.45 -16.43
N TRP A 37 5.71 -1.21 -15.64
CA TRP A 37 6.19 -2.12 -14.59
C TRP A 37 5.52 -1.95 -13.24
N LEU A 38 4.65 -0.94 -13.08
CA LEU A 38 3.89 -0.82 -11.85
C LEU A 38 2.85 -1.94 -11.82
N PRO A 39 2.79 -2.77 -10.76
CA PRO A 39 1.80 -3.84 -10.66
C PRO A 39 0.39 -3.29 -10.96
N ALA A 40 -0.38 -4.02 -11.78
CA ALA A 40 -1.74 -3.59 -12.17
C ALA A 40 -2.61 -3.23 -10.96
N VAL A 41 -2.34 -3.88 -9.82
CA VAL A 41 -3.00 -3.62 -8.55
C VAL A 41 -2.73 -2.22 -7.98
N MET A 42 -1.52 -1.65 -8.12
CA MET A 42 -1.26 -0.27 -7.69
C MET A 42 -1.97 0.78 -8.58
N LYS A 43 -2.46 0.35 -9.75
CA LYS A 43 -3.26 1.16 -10.67
C LYS A 43 -4.75 1.06 -10.38
N ALA A 44 -5.19 0.14 -9.51
CA ALA A 44 -6.59 -0.07 -9.19
C ALA A 44 -7.09 0.99 -8.17
N VAL A 45 -8.30 1.52 -8.40
CA VAL A 45 -8.95 2.50 -7.52
C VAL A 45 -9.12 1.96 -6.09
N ASP A 46 -9.37 0.65 -5.96
CA ASP A 46 -9.56 -0.02 -4.67
C ASP A 46 -8.31 0.01 -3.78
N THR A 47 -7.10 0.07 -4.37
CA THR A 47 -5.85 0.12 -3.59
C THR A 47 -5.70 1.44 -2.85
N ARG A 48 -6.12 2.56 -3.43
CA ARG A 48 -6.12 3.86 -2.73
C ARG A 48 -7.02 3.80 -1.50
N GLY A 49 -8.26 3.35 -1.66
CA GLY A 49 -9.21 3.22 -0.55
C GLY A 49 -8.70 2.28 0.53
N HIS A 50 -8.12 1.14 0.12
CA HIS A 50 -7.49 0.18 1.03
C HIS A 50 -6.35 0.80 1.85
N ILE A 51 -5.45 1.57 1.23
CA ILE A 51 -4.33 2.20 1.95
C ILE A 51 -4.85 3.28 2.90
N LEU A 52 -5.61 4.24 2.37
CA LEU A 52 -5.93 5.47 3.08
C LEU A 52 -7.03 5.29 4.11
N ASP A 53 -8.09 4.57 3.75
CA ASP A 53 -9.32 4.49 4.55
C ASP A 53 -9.48 3.11 5.20
N GLY A 54 -8.90 2.09 4.56
CA GLY A 54 -9.06 0.69 4.95
C GLY A 54 -10.48 0.20 4.76
N GLU A 55 -10.71 -1.07 5.03
CA GLU A 55 -12.02 -1.69 4.87
C GLU A 55 -12.92 -1.34 6.07
N ALA A 56 -14.19 -1.04 5.80
CA ALA A 56 -15.16 -0.63 6.81
C ALA A 56 -15.33 -1.67 7.93
N LEU A 57 -15.28 -2.96 7.58
CA LEU A 57 -15.50 -4.07 8.51
C LEU A 57 -14.21 -4.58 9.18
N SER A 58 -13.04 -4.00 8.88
CA SER A 58 -11.77 -4.48 9.42
C SER A 58 -10.82 -3.36 9.80
N SER A 59 -10.80 -2.99 11.08
CA SER A 59 -9.85 -2.01 11.65
C SER A 59 -8.37 -2.42 11.54
N ARG A 60 -8.11 -3.71 11.25
CA ARG A 60 -6.76 -4.26 11.13
C ARG A 60 -6.12 -3.99 9.77
N LYS A 61 -6.90 -3.59 8.76
CA LYS A 61 -6.41 -3.38 7.42
C LYS A 61 -6.54 -1.91 7.03
N GLY A 62 -5.51 -1.39 6.36
CA GLY A 62 -5.50 -0.01 5.88
C GLY A 62 -5.69 1.07 6.95
N GLY A 63 -6.19 2.22 6.48
CA GLY A 63 -6.56 3.35 7.31
C GLY A 63 -5.37 4.21 7.72
N HIS A 64 -4.51 4.54 6.76
CA HIS A 64 -3.27 5.29 6.98
C HIS A 64 -3.36 6.77 6.62
N ARG A 65 -4.53 7.28 6.20
CA ARG A 65 -4.75 8.72 5.97
C ARG A 65 -4.41 9.53 7.23
N TRP A 66 -3.91 10.75 7.07
CA TRP A 66 -3.43 11.59 8.17
C TRP A 66 -4.48 11.84 9.28
N ASN A 67 -5.77 11.80 8.99
CA ASN A 67 -6.84 12.03 9.96
C ASN A 67 -7.45 10.71 10.49
N SER A 68 -6.95 9.55 10.05
CA SER A 68 -7.39 8.25 10.54
C SER A 68 -7.10 8.10 12.02
N ARG A 69 -8.08 7.57 12.76
CA ARG A 69 -7.98 7.27 14.21
C ARG A 69 -7.85 5.78 14.50
N ARG A 70 -7.64 4.94 13.47
CA ARG A 70 -7.56 3.48 13.66
C ARG A 70 -6.46 3.11 14.68
N PRO A 71 -6.77 2.36 15.75
CA PRO A 71 -5.82 2.04 16.82
C PRO A 71 -4.54 1.38 16.33
N ARG A 72 -3.42 1.72 16.98
CA ARG A 72 -2.07 1.17 16.70
C ARG A 72 -1.53 1.43 15.29
N LYS A 73 -2.27 2.11 14.41
CA LYS A 73 -1.83 2.43 13.05
C LYS A 73 -0.93 3.64 13.04
N THR A 74 0.01 3.65 12.10
CA THR A 74 0.70 4.86 11.68
C THR A 74 -0.11 5.56 10.59
N THR A 75 0.15 6.84 10.40
CA THR A 75 -0.59 7.68 9.46
C THR A 75 0.39 8.54 8.68
N PHE A 76 0.08 8.77 7.42
CA PHE A 76 0.88 9.61 6.53
C PHE A 76 0.87 11.06 7.02
N PRO A 77 1.87 11.86 6.60
CA PRO A 77 1.95 13.27 6.95
C PRO A 77 0.70 14.03 6.53
N ARG A 78 0.34 15.06 7.30
CA ARG A 78 -0.89 15.84 7.08
C ARG A 78 -0.83 16.63 5.77
N GLU A 79 0.37 17.02 5.37
CA GLU A 79 0.68 17.79 4.18
C GLU A 79 0.70 16.96 2.90
N TRP A 80 0.71 15.62 2.99
CA TRP A 80 0.63 14.76 1.82
C TRP A 80 -0.83 14.64 1.36
N SER A 81 -1.06 14.94 0.09
CA SER A 81 -2.31 14.62 -0.57
C SER A 81 -2.46 13.10 -0.75
N ASP A 82 -3.69 12.65 -1.00
CA ASP A 82 -3.95 11.25 -1.35
C ASP A 82 -3.11 10.80 -2.56
N ASP A 83 -2.83 11.72 -3.48
CA ASP A 83 -2.01 11.47 -4.66
C ASP A 83 -0.53 11.31 -4.30
N ASP A 84 0.02 12.18 -3.44
CA ASP A 84 1.40 12.08 -2.95
C ASP A 84 1.66 10.73 -2.26
N VAL A 85 0.67 10.25 -1.49
CA VAL A 85 0.73 8.93 -0.86
C VAL A 85 0.83 7.82 -1.91
N MET A 86 -0.02 7.86 -2.95
CA MET A 86 -0.03 6.84 -3.99
C MET A 86 1.26 6.84 -4.81
N ASP A 87 1.77 8.02 -5.16
CA ASP A 87 3.03 8.16 -5.89
C ASP A 87 4.22 7.69 -5.06
N ALA A 88 4.25 8.01 -3.77
CA ALA A 88 5.29 7.53 -2.87
C ALA A 88 5.26 6.00 -2.73
N CYS A 89 4.09 5.39 -2.60
CA CYS A 89 3.95 3.93 -2.56
C CYS A 89 4.35 3.28 -3.90
N ALA A 90 3.97 3.88 -5.04
CA ALA A 90 4.39 3.42 -6.36
C ALA A 90 5.92 3.46 -6.51
N ARG A 91 6.55 4.53 -6.03
CA ARG A 91 8.01 4.67 -6.04
C ARG A 91 8.72 3.62 -5.20
N VAL A 92 8.16 3.25 -4.04
CA VAL A 92 8.71 2.16 -3.20
C VAL A 92 8.73 0.83 -3.95
N VAL A 93 7.72 0.55 -4.77
CA VAL A 93 7.65 -0.70 -5.55
C VAL A 93 8.56 -0.65 -6.79
N LEU A 94 8.61 0.50 -7.48
CA LEU A 94 9.37 0.65 -8.72
C LEU A 94 10.88 0.78 -8.49
N ASP A 95 11.27 1.38 -7.38
CA ASP A 95 12.65 1.70 -7.00
C ASP A 95 12.80 1.50 -5.47
N PRO A 96 12.73 0.25 -4.96
CA PRO A 96 12.94 -0.03 -3.55
C PRO A 96 14.39 0.23 -3.16
N SER A 97 14.64 0.70 -1.94
CA SER A 97 16.00 0.71 -1.38
C SER A 97 16.31 -0.55 -0.59
N HIS A 98 15.30 -1.14 0.05
CA HIS A 98 15.41 -2.38 0.82
C HIS A 98 14.21 -3.29 0.56
N ILE A 99 14.42 -4.58 0.77
CA ILE A 99 13.39 -5.58 0.63
C ILE A 99 13.46 -6.65 1.72
N ARG A 100 12.36 -7.37 1.88
CA ARG A 100 12.30 -8.60 2.66
C ARG A 100 11.35 -9.57 1.99
N ALA A 101 11.88 -10.71 1.56
CA ALA A 101 11.08 -11.85 1.15
C ALA A 101 10.62 -12.64 2.38
N TYR A 102 9.32 -12.96 2.44
CA TYR A 102 8.75 -13.82 3.47
C TYR A 102 8.69 -15.25 2.96
N GLU A 103 9.71 -16.07 3.27
CA GLU A 103 9.89 -17.42 2.71
C GLU A 103 8.65 -18.32 2.80
N ARG A 104 7.89 -18.24 3.91
CA ARG A 104 6.71 -19.12 4.11
C ARG A 104 5.51 -18.73 3.26
N SER A 105 5.29 -17.45 3.00
CA SER A 105 4.14 -16.97 2.22
C SER A 105 4.51 -16.65 0.77
N GLY A 106 5.79 -16.41 0.48
CA GLY A 106 6.27 -15.88 -0.79
C GLY A 106 5.95 -14.40 -0.99
N ASP A 107 5.45 -13.70 0.03
CA ASP A 107 5.21 -12.26 -0.03
C ASP A 107 6.53 -11.50 -0.03
N VAL A 108 6.53 -10.30 -0.61
CA VAL A 108 7.69 -9.41 -0.62
C VAL A 108 7.30 -8.06 -0.04
N ALA A 109 8.04 -7.61 0.97
CA ALA A 109 8.00 -6.24 1.45
C ALA A 109 9.08 -5.41 0.77
N TYR A 110 8.69 -4.26 0.24
CA TYR A 110 9.52 -3.24 -0.38
C TYR A 110 9.54 -2.01 0.50
N LEU A 111 10.71 -1.40 0.67
CA LEU A 111 10.89 -0.23 1.51
C LEU A 111 11.70 0.83 0.80
N ARG A 112 11.32 2.09 1.06
CA ARG A 112 12.10 3.25 0.65
C ARG A 112 11.80 4.45 1.55
N GLU A 113 12.80 5.31 1.71
CA GLU A 113 12.58 6.68 2.14
C GLU A 113 12.07 7.53 0.95
N VAL A 114 10.95 8.21 1.14
CA VAL A 114 10.41 9.22 0.20
C VAL A 114 10.13 10.48 1.00
N SER A 115 10.81 11.58 0.64
CA SER A 115 10.65 12.90 1.29
C SER A 115 10.74 12.87 2.82
N GLY A 116 11.70 12.11 3.38
CA GLY A 116 11.91 11.98 4.83
C GLY A 116 10.94 11.03 5.54
N VAL A 117 10.18 10.22 4.79
CA VAL A 117 9.27 9.18 5.33
C VAL A 117 9.70 7.81 4.84
N ILE A 118 9.95 6.88 5.75
CA ILE A 118 10.16 5.47 5.42
C ILE A 118 8.79 4.84 5.19
N ILE A 119 8.57 4.31 4.00
CA ILE A 119 7.33 3.64 3.60
C ILE A 119 7.65 2.17 3.35
N MET A 120 6.71 1.30 3.74
CA MET A 120 6.73 -0.10 3.35
C MET A 120 5.50 -0.44 2.52
N VAL A 121 5.70 -1.20 1.46
CA VAL A 121 4.67 -1.79 0.62
C VAL A 121 4.87 -3.30 0.60
N THR A 122 3.81 -4.08 0.81
CA THR A 122 3.86 -5.54 0.71
C THR A 122 3.02 -6.02 -0.45
N ILE A 123 3.61 -6.87 -1.28
CA ILE A 123 2.97 -7.57 -2.39
C ILE A 123 2.96 -9.05 -2.06
N ARG A 124 1.83 -9.72 -2.29
CA ARG A 124 1.65 -11.13 -2.03
C ARG A 124 2.33 -12.00 -3.06
N ALA A 125 2.62 -13.25 -2.71
CA ALA A 125 2.89 -14.28 -3.69
C ALA A 125 1.73 -14.34 -4.71
N GLY A 126 2.02 -14.03 -5.98
CA GLY A 126 1.00 -13.87 -7.03
C GLY A 126 0.75 -12.42 -7.48
N GLY A 127 1.51 -11.45 -6.95
CA GLY A 127 1.52 -10.07 -7.45
C GLY A 127 0.37 -9.19 -6.95
N ALA A 128 -0.50 -9.72 -6.08
CA ALA A 128 -1.59 -8.97 -5.48
C ALA A 128 -1.08 -8.03 -4.37
N PHE A 129 -1.59 -6.81 -4.32
CA PHE A 129 -1.27 -5.86 -3.25
C PHE A 129 -1.83 -6.34 -1.91
N ASP A 130 -1.02 -6.25 -0.84
CA ASP A 130 -1.47 -6.56 0.53
C ASP A 130 -1.70 -5.30 1.35
N ARG A 131 -0.68 -4.43 1.45
CA ARG A 131 -0.69 -3.23 2.30
C ARG A 131 0.41 -2.25 1.95
N ALA A 132 0.19 -0.99 2.28
CA ALA A 132 1.21 0.05 2.29
C ALA A 132 0.98 1.00 3.46
N PHE A 133 2.05 1.42 4.13
CA PHE A 133 1.95 2.36 5.26
C PHE A 133 3.29 3.04 5.56
N PRO A 134 3.28 4.22 6.21
CA PRO A 134 4.50 4.86 6.67
C PRO A 134 4.98 4.19 7.96
N ILE A 135 6.24 3.80 8.02
CA ILE A 135 6.86 3.21 9.21
C ILE A 135 7.25 4.31 10.20
N SER A 136 7.96 5.33 9.72
CA SER A 136 8.52 6.43 10.51
C SER A 136 8.91 7.59 9.60
N GLY A 137 9.13 8.77 10.17
CA GLY A 137 9.61 9.93 9.43
C GLY A 137 8.90 11.24 9.75
N ASN A 138 9.25 12.27 8.99
CA ASN A 138 8.68 13.60 9.16
C ASN A 138 7.16 13.55 9.00
N GLY A 139 6.42 14.10 9.95
CA GLY A 139 4.96 14.15 9.93
C GLY A 139 4.24 12.81 10.16
N VAL A 140 4.95 11.69 10.30
CA VAL A 140 4.35 10.39 10.59
C VAL A 140 3.86 10.36 12.04
N MET A 141 2.59 10.02 12.22
CA MET A 141 1.98 9.90 13.55
C MET A 141 1.50 8.48 13.80
N ARG A 142 1.66 7.98 15.02
CA ARG A 142 1.08 6.71 15.48
C ARG A 142 -0.11 6.96 16.38
N ASN A 143 -1.20 6.29 16.08
CA ASN A 143 -2.41 6.29 16.88
C ASN A 143 -2.24 5.40 18.11
N SER A 144 -2.83 5.83 19.22
CA SER A 144 -2.82 5.09 20.46
C SER A 144 -3.41 3.68 20.34
N PRO A 145 -3.05 2.76 21.26
CA PRO A 145 -3.52 1.38 21.21
C PRO A 145 -5.01 1.19 21.50
N SER A 146 -5.64 2.19 22.12
CA SER A 146 -7.05 2.19 22.50
C SER A 146 -7.79 3.38 21.90
N ASP A 147 -9.04 3.16 21.51
CA ASP A 147 -9.95 4.22 21.06
C ASP A 147 -10.37 5.15 22.21
N THR A 148 -10.31 4.65 23.45
CA THR A 148 -10.73 5.36 24.67
C THR A 148 -9.77 6.48 25.08
N SER A 149 -8.52 6.46 24.58
CA SER A 149 -7.53 7.51 24.80
C SER A 149 -6.93 7.93 23.46
N PRO A 150 -7.68 8.69 22.64
CA PRO A 150 -7.28 9.02 21.29
C PRO A 150 -6.18 10.09 21.31
N SER A 151 -4.96 9.66 21.59
CA SER A 151 -3.74 10.44 21.42
C SER A 151 -2.95 9.94 20.23
N ARG A 152 -2.12 10.81 19.67
CA ARG A 152 -1.23 10.52 18.56
C ARG A 152 0.17 10.98 18.90
N ALA A 153 1.15 10.12 18.67
CA ALA A 153 2.55 10.42 18.94
C ALA A 153 3.32 10.49 17.62
N PRO A 154 4.24 11.46 17.44
CA PRO A 154 5.18 11.45 16.34
C PRO A 154 5.99 10.15 16.31
N VAL A 155 6.24 9.60 15.13
CA VAL A 155 7.16 8.48 14.93
C VAL A 155 8.40 9.01 14.25
N SER A 156 9.39 9.40 15.07
CA SER A 156 10.65 9.95 14.61
C SER A 156 11.30 9.06 13.55
N PHE A 157 11.93 9.71 12.57
CA PHE A 157 12.71 9.02 11.55
C PHE A 157 13.77 8.13 12.21
N ASP A 158 13.81 6.87 11.77
CA ASP A 158 14.68 5.86 12.36
C ASP A 158 15.23 4.97 11.24
N ARG A 159 16.48 5.22 10.83
CA ARG A 159 17.16 4.39 9.82
C ARG A 159 17.42 2.97 10.30
N GLY A 160 17.43 2.72 11.60
CA GLY A 160 17.55 1.37 12.15
C GLY A 160 16.42 0.45 11.66
N ARG A 161 15.25 1.02 11.32
CA ARG A 161 14.15 0.27 10.70
C ARG A 161 14.48 -0.32 9.35
N LEU A 162 15.39 0.29 8.57
CA LEU A 162 15.81 -0.25 7.28
C LEU A 162 16.80 -1.40 7.45
N ALA A 163 17.60 -1.40 8.53
CA ALA A 163 18.55 -2.47 8.83
C ALA A 163 17.87 -3.82 9.18
N GLU A 164 16.58 -3.82 9.47
CA GLU A 164 15.77 -5.04 9.60
C GLU A 164 15.47 -5.71 8.23
N PHE A 165 15.87 -5.07 7.12
CA PHE A 165 15.61 -5.46 5.74
C PHE A 165 16.90 -5.54 4.94
N THR A 166 16.89 -6.35 3.87
CA THR A 166 18.06 -6.52 3.01
C THR A 166 18.15 -5.35 2.02
N PRO A 167 19.30 -4.66 1.92
CA PRO A 167 19.53 -3.67 0.88
C PRO A 167 19.32 -4.27 -0.52
N ILE A 168 18.66 -3.54 -1.42
CA ILE A 168 18.30 -4.07 -2.74
C ILE A 168 19.53 -4.49 -3.57
N GLY A 169 20.67 -3.82 -3.37
CA GLY A 169 21.93 -4.14 -4.06
C GLY A 169 22.57 -5.46 -3.63
N GLU A 170 22.09 -6.07 -2.54
CA GLU A 170 22.56 -7.35 -2.02
C GLU A 170 21.65 -8.52 -2.45
N VAL A 171 20.53 -8.25 -3.13
CA VAL A 171 19.59 -9.28 -3.57
C VAL A 171 19.55 -9.37 -5.10
N PRO A 172 19.72 -10.57 -5.69
CA PRO A 172 19.58 -10.75 -7.13
C PRO A 172 18.23 -10.23 -7.66
N GLU A 173 18.25 -9.55 -8.81
CA GLU A 173 17.04 -8.95 -9.40
C GLU A 173 15.91 -9.96 -9.64
N SER A 174 16.26 -11.21 -9.95
CA SER A 174 15.34 -12.34 -10.13
C SER A 174 14.53 -12.70 -8.89
N ASP A 175 14.98 -12.29 -7.71
CA ASP A 175 14.38 -12.69 -6.43
C ASP A 175 13.35 -11.67 -5.94
N TRP A 176 13.33 -10.47 -6.51
CA TRP A 176 12.40 -9.41 -6.09
C TRP A 176 11.58 -8.77 -7.20
N ARG A 177 11.95 -8.94 -8.48
CA ARG A 177 11.09 -8.61 -9.64
C ARG A 177 10.32 -9.85 -10.13
N ARG A 178 9.33 -10.30 -9.36
CA ARG A 178 8.43 -11.41 -9.72
C ARG A 178 7.01 -10.94 -9.93
#